data_AF-A0A163PVJ1-F1
#
_entry.id   AF-A0A163PVJ1-F1
#
_cell.length_a   1.000
_cell.length_b   1.000
_cell.length_c   1.000
_cell.angle_alpha   90.00
_cell.angle_beta   90.00
_cell.angle_gamma   90.00
#
_symmetry.space_group_name_H-M   'P 1'
#
loop_
_entity.id
_entity.type
_entity.pdbx_description
1 polymer ?
#
loop_
_entity_poly.entity_id
_entity_poly.type
_entity_poly.pdbx_seq_one_letter_code
_entity_poly.pdbx_strand_id
1 'polypeptide(L)'
;MQSNSLTVDPQPVNRNIKKRFVLSRLHSLAGIVPLGIFMVEHLLTNSTALFGSEKYNEQIHLIQSIPFLPLLEIFLVAIPLIFHAGYGIYLSMISKSNIQTYKYERNRLFFFQRVTGITTLVFIIYHVWSFRLAPVFYGTEINFDLVNSHLENVFIFSFYVIGVVGAVFHFTNGIRTGLITWGVTKGPASQRIAQKICLLLFAVFGVLGVTSLFAFI
;
A
#
# COMPACT_ATOMS: atom_id res chain seq x y z
N MET A 1 27.14 5.66 58.00
CA MET A 1 26.29 6.09 56.87
C MET A 1 26.24 4.96 55.86
N GLN A 2 25.16 4.16 55.85
CA GLN A 2 24.96 3.11 54.85
C GLN A 2 24.24 3.73 53.64
N SER A 3 24.89 3.69 52.48
CA SER A 3 24.33 4.11 51.20
C SER A 3 23.36 3.03 50.70
N ASN A 4 22.05 3.27 50.80
CA ASN A 4 21.06 2.46 50.11
C ASN A 4 21.15 2.72 48.60
N SER A 5 21.85 1.85 47.87
CA SER A 5 21.75 1.79 46.41
C SER A 5 20.37 1.24 46.05
N LEU A 6 19.45 2.11 45.63
CA LEU A 6 18.18 1.71 45.06
C LEU A 6 18.44 1.06 43.70
N THR A 7 18.65 -0.25 43.71
CA THR A 7 18.55 -1.07 42.50
C THR A 7 17.08 -1.11 42.11
N VAL A 8 16.67 -0.20 41.23
CA VAL A 8 15.34 -0.25 40.61
C VAL A 8 15.35 -1.45 39.67
N ASP A 9 14.76 -2.55 40.12
CA ASP A 9 14.55 -3.72 39.26
C ASP A 9 13.72 -3.30 38.03
N PRO A 10 14.17 -3.57 36.80
CA PRO A 10 13.43 -3.19 35.60
C PRO A 10 12.10 -3.94 35.58
N GLN A 11 11.01 -3.18 35.73
CA GLN A 11 9.66 -3.72 35.69
C GLN A 11 9.44 -4.51 34.38
N PRO A 12 8.89 -5.74 34.45
CA PRO A 12 8.70 -6.56 33.26
C PRO A 12 7.77 -5.85 32.28
N VAL A 13 8.25 -5.58 31.06
CA VAL A 13 7.44 -4.96 30.01
C VAL A 13 6.19 -5.80 29.75
N ASN A 14 5.02 -5.22 30.02
CA ASN A 14 3.70 -5.84 29.88
C ASN A 14 3.58 -6.61 28.54
N ARG A 15 3.12 -7.86 28.59
CA ARG A 15 2.94 -8.76 27.44
C ARG A 15 2.16 -8.11 26.29
N ASN A 16 1.19 -7.24 26.60
CA ASN A 16 0.39 -6.52 25.61
C ASN A 16 1.19 -5.47 24.83
N ILE A 17 2.18 -4.82 25.47
CA ILE A 17 3.08 -3.85 24.82
C ILE A 17 3.99 -4.58 23.83
N LYS A 18 4.58 -5.71 24.23
CA LYS A 18 5.43 -6.53 23.34
C LYS A 18 4.66 -7.04 22.12
N LYS A 19 3.45 -7.56 22.32
CA LYS A 19 2.58 -8.02 21.23
C LYS A 19 2.27 -6.89 20.24
N ARG A 20 1.84 -5.73 20.72
CA ARG A 20 1.54 -4.58 19.86
C ARG A 20 2.76 -4.10 19.08
N PHE A 21 3.93 -4.07 19.71
CA PHE A 21 5.19 -3.70 19.05
C PHE A 21 5.49 -4.65 17.88
N VAL A 22 5.40 -5.96 18.10
CA VAL A 22 5.63 -6.98 17.06
C VAL A 22 4.61 -6.87 15.93
N LEU A 23 3.32 -6.80 16.26
CA LEU A 23 2.25 -6.72 15.26
C LEU A 23 2.34 -5.44 14.42
N SER A 24 2.71 -4.30 15.03
CA SER A 24 2.92 -3.04 14.30
C SER A 24 4.09 -3.14 13.31
N ARG A 25 5.16 -3.85 13.67
CA ARG A 25 6.27 -4.13 12.76
C ARG A 25 5.86 -5.08 11.65
N LEU A 26 5.17 -6.17 11.96
CA LEU A 26 4.66 -7.09 10.95
C LEU A 26 3.71 -6.40 9.97
N HIS A 27 2.84 -5.51 10.46
CA HIS A 27 1.97 -4.69 9.60
C HIS A 27 2.77 -3.83 8.63
N SER A 28 3.84 -3.17 9.13
CA SER A 28 4.77 -2.43 8.27
C SER A 28 5.50 -3.34 7.29
N LEU A 29 5.89 -4.54 7.69
CA LEU A 29 6.58 -5.50 6.83
C LEU A 29 5.67 -5.99 5.70
N ALA A 30 4.44 -6.37 6.01
CA ALA A 30 3.43 -6.78 5.04
C ALA A 30 3.19 -5.68 4.00
N GLY A 31 3.09 -4.42 4.43
CA GLY A 31 2.91 -3.28 3.53
C GLY A 31 4.10 -3.02 2.59
N ILE A 32 5.34 -3.22 3.06
CA ILE A 32 6.55 -2.84 2.31
C ILE A 32 7.05 -3.98 1.43
N VAL A 33 7.03 -5.21 1.93
CA VAL A 33 7.66 -6.35 1.26
C VAL A 33 6.66 -7.01 0.30
N PRO A 34 5.72 -7.87 0.73
CA PRO A 34 4.84 -8.53 -0.22
C PRO A 34 3.96 -7.54 -1.00
N LEU A 35 3.28 -6.63 -0.30
CA LEU A 35 2.36 -5.69 -0.96
C LEU A 35 3.09 -4.59 -1.75
N GLY A 36 4.26 -4.16 -1.28
CA GLY A 36 5.05 -3.16 -1.99
C GLY A 36 5.65 -3.69 -3.29
N ILE A 37 6.16 -4.93 -3.27
CA ILE A 37 6.63 -5.62 -4.48
C ILE A 37 5.47 -5.83 -5.45
N PHE A 38 4.33 -6.33 -4.96
CA PHE A 38 3.12 -6.50 -5.76
C PHE A 38 2.66 -5.17 -6.37
N MET A 39 2.61 -4.08 -5.61
CA MET A 39 2.19 -2.77 -6.14
C MET A 39 3.10 -2.29 -7.29
N VAL A 40 4.41 -2.47 -7.17
CA VAL A 40 5.35 -2.07 -8.23
C VAL A 40 5.18 -2.93 -9.47
N GLU A 41 5.14 -4.26 -9.32
CA GLU A 41 4.88 -5.18 -10.43
C GLU A 41 3.54 -4.84 -11.10
N HIS A 42 2.48 -4.70 -10.32
CA HIS A 42 1.14 -4.39 -10.80
C HIS A 42 1.09 -3.09 -11.61
N LEU A 43 1.74 -2.01 -11.15
CA LEU A 43 1.81 -0.76 -11.90
C LEU A 43 2.58 -0.88 -13.21
N LEU A 44 3.70 -1.63 -13.21
CA LEU A 44 4.52 -1.85 -14.41
C LEU A 44 3.78 -2.71 -15.43
N THR A 45 3.15 -3.80 -15.00
CA THR A 45 2.32 -4.66 -15.86
C THR A 45 1.17 -3.87 -16.46
N ASN A 46 0.43 -3.08 -15.67
CA ASN A 46 -0.64 -2.23 -16.20
C ASN A 46 -0.12 -1.15 -17.16
N SER A 47 1.09 -0.61 -16.93
CA SER A 47 1.68 0.36 -17.86
C SER A 47 2.01 -0.20 -19.24
N THR A 48 2.01 -1.52 -19.42
CA THR A 48 2.21 -2.10 -20.74
C THR A 48 1.09 -1.80 -21.72
N ALA A 49 -0.08 -1.39 -21.23
CA ALA A 49 -1.16 -0.82 -22.03
C ALA A 49 -0.74 0.42 -22.84
N LEU A 50 0.27 1.18 -22.37
CA LEU A 50 0.87 2.30 -23.13
C LEU A 50 1.52 1.84 -24.44
N PHE A 51 1.83 0.55 -24.57
CA PHE A 51 2.39 -0.05 -25.79
C PHE A 51 1.34 -0.80 -26.62
N GLY A 52 0.05 -0.66 -26.29
CA GLY A 52 -1.07 -1.25 -27.02
C GLY A 52 -1.67 -2.48 -26.33
N SER A 53 -2.89 -2.82 -26.75
CA SER A 53 -3.68 -3.91 -26.16
C SER A 53 -3.02 -5.28 -26.30
N GLU A 54 -2.35 -5.56 -27.42
CA GLU A 54 -1.61 -6.81 -27.65
C GLU A 54 -0.50 -6.99 -26.61
N LYS A 55 0.29 -5.94 -26.35
CA LYS A 55 1.39 -6.00 -25.36
C LYS A 55 0.88 -6.20 -23.95
N TYR A 56 -0.21 -5.53 -23.59
CA TYR A 56 -0.87 -5.75 -22.31
C TYR A 56 -1.37 -7.19 -22.16
N ASN A 57 -2.11 -7.70 -23.15
CA ASN A 57 -2.65 -9.06 -23.13
C ASN A 57 -1.53 -10.11 -23.05
N GLU A 58 -0.43 -9.93 -23.80
CA GLU A 58 0.76 -10.79 -23.72
C GLU A 58 1.29 -10.86 -22.28
N GLN A 59 1.45 -9.72 -21.60
CA GLN A 59 1.92 -9.70 -20.21
C GLN A 59 0.94 -10.35 -19.23
N ILE A 60 -0.37 -10.13 -19.41
CA ILE A 60 -1.39 -10.79 -18.57
C ILE A 60 -1.36 -12.31 -18.76
N HIS A 61 -1.23 -12.79 -19.99
CA HIS A 61 -1.09 -14.23 -20.26
C HIS A 61 0.19 -14.81 -19.64
N LEU A 62 1.31 -14.10 -19.70
CA LEU A 62 2.55 -14.52 -19.03
C LEU A 62 2.36 -14.69 -17.52
N ILE A 63 1.70 -13.73 -16.86
CA ILE A 63 1.41 -13.82 -15.42
C ILE A 63 0.47 -15.00 -15.12
N GLN A 64 -0.61 -15.14 -15.90
CA GLN A 64 -1.57 -16.23 -15.74
C GLN A 64 -0.95 -17.62 -15.97
N SER A 65 0.14 -17.69 -16.73
CA SER A 65 0.88 -18.94 -16.95
C SER A 65 1.80 -19.36 -15.79
N ILE A 66 1.96 -18.52 -14.76
CA ILE A 66 2.81 -18.84 -13.60
C ILE A 66 2.27 -20.07 -12.86
N PRO A 67 3.09 -21.12 -12.66
CA PRO A 67 2.68 -22.30 -11.89
C PRO A 67 2.23 -21.93 -10.48
N PHE A 68 1.12 -22.52 -10.04
CA PHE A 68 0.54 -22.28 -8.72
C PHE A 68 0.18 -20.81 -8.42
N LEU A 69 -0.07 -19.99 -9.45
CA LEU A 69 -0.44 -18.57 -9.29
C LEU A 69 -1.52 -18.33 -8.21
N PRO A 70 -2.62 -19.11 -8.11
CA PRO A 70 -3.61 -18.89 -7.06
C PRO A 70 -3.03 -19.01 -5.63
N LEU A 71 -2.08 -19.92 -5.40
CA LEU A 71 -1.41 -20.04 -4.10
C LEU A 71 -0.50 -18.84 -3.84
N LEU A 72 0.24 -18.38 -4.84
CA LEU A 72 1.09 -17.19 -4.74
C LEU A 72 0.24 -15.97 -4.40
N GLU A 73 -0.88 -15.76 -5.09
CA GLU A 73 -1.80 -14.67 -4.79
C GLU A 73 -2.38 -14.76 -3.37
N ILE A 74 -2.77 -15.95 -2.91
CA ILE A 74 -3.32 -16.12 -1.55
C ILE A 74 -2.26 -15.77 -0.50
N PHE A 75 -1.06 -16.34 -0.59
CA PHE A 75 -0.05 -16.22 0.47
C PHE A 75 0.80 -14.94 0.38
N LEU A 76 1.03 -14.41 -0.82
CA LEU A 76 1.86 -13.23 -1.04
C LEU A 76 1.04 -11.95 -1.23
N VAL A 77 -0.25 -12.04 -1.57
CA VAL A 77 -1.09 -10.85 -1.79
C VAL A 77 -2.26 -10.83 -0.81
N ALA A 78 -3.19 -11.77 -0.86
CA ALA A 78 -4.45 -11.71 -0.13
C ALA A 78 -4.26 -11.75 1.40
N ILE A 79 -3.51 -12.71 1.94
CA ILE A 79 -3.27 -12.82 3.39
C ILE A 79 -2.52 -11.59 3.92
N PRO A 80 -1.38 -11.15 3.31
CA PRO A 80 -0.71 -9.93 3.72
C PRO A 80 -1.60 -8.69 3.63
N LEU A 81 -2.42 -8.57 2.58
CA LEU A 81 -3.34 -7.46 2.38
C LEU A 81 -4.42 -7.40 3.46
N ILE A 82 -5.07 -8.53 3.76
CA ILE A 82 -6.10 -8.62 4.80
C ILE A 82 -5.51 -8.24 6.16
N PHE A 83 -4.33 -8.78 6.49
CA PHE A 83 -3.65 -8.44 7.74
C PHE A 83 -3.26 -6.96 7.79
N HIS A 84 -2.67 -6.44 6.71
CA HIS A 84 -2.26 -5.03 6.62
C HIS A 84 -3.47 -4.09 6.77
N ALA A 85 -4.54 -4.30 6.00
CA ALA A 85 -5.74 -3.49 6.07
C ALA A 85 -6.41 -3.58 7.45
N GLY A 86 -6.64 -4.80 7.94
CA GLY A 86 -7.32 -5.01 9.23
C GLY A 86 -6.55 -4.42 10.41
N TYR A 87 -5.24 -4.68 10.49
CA TYR A 87 -4.42 -4.12 11.56
C TYR A 87 -4.21 -2.60 11.39
N GLY A 88 -4.14 -2.10 10.15
CA GLY A 88 -4.05 -0.68 9.85
C GLY A 88 -5.29 0.11 10.31
N ILE A 89 -6.49 -0.45 10.13
CA ILE A 89 -7.74 0.12 10.66
C ILE A 89 -7.67 0.20 12.19
N TYR A 90 -7.29 -0.90 12.85
CA TYR A 90 -7.11 -0.92 14.30
C TYR A 90 -6.13 0.16 14.78
N LEU A 91 -4.97 0.30 14.12
CA LEU A 91 -4.00 1.34 14.44
C LEU A 91 -4.56 2.75 14.23
N SER A 92 -5.36 2.97 13.19
CA SER A 92 -6.00 4.26 12.91
C SER A 92 -6.97 4.67 14.03
N MET A 93 -7.76 3.72 14.53
CA MET A 93 -8.73 3.94 15.62
C MET A 93 -8.08 4.33 16.94
N ILE A 94 -6.94 3.71 17.29
CA ILE A 94 -6.26 3.98 18.58
C ILE A 94 -5.33 5.19 18.54
N SER A 95 -5.11 5.79 17.38
CA SER A 95 -4.12 6.85 17.18
C SER A 95 -4.79 8.22 17.11
N LYS A 96 -4.34 9.19 17.92
CA LYS A 96 -4.85 10.58 17.90
C LYS A 96 -4.23 11.38 16.74
N SER A 97 -5.03 12.11 15.98
CA SER A 97 -4.56 13.07 14.97
C SER A 97 -4.66 14.49 15.53
N ASN A 98 -3.58 15.27 15.46
CA ASN A 98 -3.50 16.61 16.05
C ASN A 98 -3.28 17.71 14.99
N ILE A 99 -3.80 17.50 13.76
CA ILE A 99 -3.55 18.42 12.63
C ILE A 99 -4.13 19.83 12.83
N GLN A 100 -5.21 19.96 13.62
CA GLN A 100 -5.82 21.27 13.91
C GLN A 100 -4.99 22.10 14.89
N THR A 101 -4.29 21.46 15.83
CA THR A 101 -3.48 22.13 16.86
C THR A 101 -2.03 22.34 16.41
N TYR A 102 -1.45 21.38 15.68
CA TYR A 102 -0.03 21.40 15.30
C TYR A 102 0.14 21.14 13.80
N LYS A 103 0.42 22.21 13.03
CA LYS A 103 0.54 22.20 11.56
C LYS A 103 1.89 21.70 11.03
N TYR A 104 2.58 20.82 11.75
CA TYR A 104 3.85 20.24 11.29
C TYR A 104 3.63 19.34 10.08
N GLU A 105 4.56 19.35 9.13
CA GLU A 105 4.51 18.54 7.91
C GLU A 105 4.30 17.04 8.21
N ARG A 106 4.99 16.53 9.24
CA ARG A 106 4.86 15.15 9.70
C ARG A 106 3.42 14.79 10.11
N ASN A 107 2.69 15.73 10.70
CA ASN A 107 1.30 15.53 11.09
C ASN A 107 0.39 15.49 9.87
N ARG A 108 0.68 16.31 8.84
CA ARG A 108 -0.04 16.29 7.55
C ARG A 108 0.15 14.96 6.83
N LEU A 109 1.40 14.50 6.68
CA LEU A 109 1.71 13.21 6.04
C LEU A 109 1.07 12.03 6.79
N PHE A 110 1.05 12.08 8.12
CA PHE A 110 0.39 11.07 8.93
C PHE A 110 -1.14 11.09 8.77
N PHE A 111 -1.74 12.27 8.67
CA PHE A 111 -3.17 12.40 8.37
C PHE A 111 -3.49 11.84 6.98
N PHE A 112 -2.74 12.25 5.95
CA PHE A 112 -2.94 11.76 4.59
C PHE A 112 -2.72 10.25 4.47
N GLN A 113 -1.76 9.65 5.19
CA GLN A 113 -1.60 8.19 5.21
C GLN A 113 -2.88 7.45 5.57
N ARG A 114 -3.66 8.01 6.52
CA ARG A 114 -4.92 7.40 6.96
C ARG A 114 -6.04 7.61 5.96
N VAL A 115 -6.19 8.85 5.48
CA VAL A 115 -7.19 9.19 4.47
C VAL A 115 -6.98 8.31 3.24
N THR A 116 -5.77 8.27 2.71
CA THR A 116 -5.46 7.43 1.55
C THR A 116 -5.54 5.95 1.86
N GLY A 117 -5.27 5.51 3.09
CA GLY A 117 -5.47 4.11 3.49
C GLY A 117 -6.93 3.68 3.39
N ILE A 118 -7.87 4.53 3.84
CA ILE A 118 -9.30 4.28 3.72
C ILE A 118 -9.75 4.37 2.26
N THR A 119 -9.30 5.40 1.52
CA THR A 119 -9.58 5.52 0.08
C THR A 119 -9.09 4.29 -0.69
N THR A 120 -7.88 3.82 -0.39
CA THR A 120 -7.27 2.63 -1.01
C THR A 120 -8.05 1.37 -0.65
N LEU A 121 -8.53 1.24 0.58
CA LEU A 121 -9.36 0.10 0.97
C LEU A 121 -10.65 0.02 0.15
N VAL A 122 -11.37 1.13 0.02
CA VAL A 122 -12.60 1.19 -0.79
C VAL A 122 -12.29 0.89 -2.26
N PHE A 123 -11.22 1.48 -2.80
CA PHE A 123 -10.74 1.22 -4.15
C PHE A 123 -10.42 -0.26 -4.39
N ILE A 124 -9.63 -0.87 -3.52
CA ILE A 124 -9.19 -2.27 -3.65
C ILE A 124 -10.37 -3.23 -3.55
N ILE A 125 -11.38 -2.98 -2.71
CA ILE A 125 -12.57 -3.84 -2.65
C ILE A 125 -13.26 -3.89 -4.01
N TYR A 126 -13.51 -2.74 -4.63
CA TYR A 126 -14.12 -2.68 -5.96
C TYR A 126 -13.20 -3.28 -7.03
N HIS A 127 -11.91 -2.94 -6.99
CA HIS A 127 -10.91 -3.37 -7.97
C HIS A 127 -10.73 -4.91 -7.97
N VAL A 128 -10.52 -5.51 -6.80
CA VAL A 128 -10.36 -6.97 -6.64
C VAL A 128 -11.65 -7.70 -7.01
N TRP A 129 -12.81 -7.12 -6.69
CA TRP A 129 -14.08 -7.67 -7.17
C TRP A 129 -14.12 -7.70 -8.70
N SER A 130 -13.85 -6.56 -9.34
CA SER A 130 -14.02 -6.36 -10.79
C SER A 130 -13.04 -7.19 -11.63
N PHE A 131 -11.77 -7.29 -11.20
CA PHE A 131 -10.70 -7.86 -12.03
C PHE A 131 -10.09 -9.15 -11.46
N ARG A 132 -10.57 -9.65 -10.32
CA ARG A 132 -10.15 -10.96 -9.79
C ARG A 132 -11.32 -11.86 -9.46
N LEU A 133 -12.23 -11.43 -8.58
CA LEU A 133 -13.28 -12.32 -8.07
C LEU A 133 -14.39 -12.55 -9.10
N ALA A 134 -15.00 -11.50 -9.64
CA ALA A 134 -16.05 -11.64 -10.63
C ALA A 134 -15.57 -12.43 -11.86
N PRO A 135 -14.36 -12.20 -12.41
CA PRO A 135 -13.82 -13.00 -13.49
C PRO A 135 -13.67 -14.49 -13.17
N VAL A 136 -13.24 -14.82 -11.94
CA VAL A 136 -13.20 -16.22 -11.48
C VAL A 136 -14.61 -16.82 -11.35
N PHE A 137 -15.59 -16.06 -10.86
CA PHE A 137 -16.97 -16.55 -10.67
C PHE A 137 -17.76 -16.69 -11.97
N TYR A 138 -17.56 -15.77 -12.91
CA TYR A 138 -18.33 -15.71 -14.17
C TYR A 138 -17.57 -16.30 -15.37
N GLY A 139 -16.32 -16.71 -15.19
CA GLY A 139 -15.50 -17.31 -16.25
C GLY A 139 -15.11 -16.31 -17.34
N THR A 140 -14.95 -15.03 -17.01
CA THR A 140 -14.51 -14.01 -17.96
C THR A 140 -12.99 -13.89 -17.92
N GLU A 141 -12.35 -13.80 -19.08
CA GLU A 141 -10.90 -13.60 -19.16
C GLU A 141 -10.51 -12.16 -18.81
N ILE A 142 -9.38 -12.01 -18.11
CA ILE A 142 -8.78 -10.69 -17.87
C ILE A 142 -7.97 -10.32 -19.10
N ASN A 143 -8.36 -9.25 -19.78
CA ASN A 143 -7.68 -8.71 -20.93
C ASN A 143 -7.89 -7.18 -21.01
N PHE A 144 -7.31 -6.55 -22.02
CA PHE A 144 -7.43 -5.12 -22.27
C PHE A 144 -8.89 -4.67 -22.38
N ASP A 145 -9.70 -5.40 -23.16
CA ASP A 145 -11.09 -5.05 -23.45
C ASP A 145 -11.96 -5.06 -22.17
N LEU A 146 -11.73 -6.00 -21.26
CA LEU A 146 -12.40 -6.01 -19.96
C LEU A 146 -12.07 -4.74 -19.16
N VAL A 147 -10.79 -4.36 -19.10
CA VAL A 147 -10.38 -3.14 -18.38
C VAL A 147 -10.93 -1.88 -19.04
N ASN A 148 -10.82 -1.78 -20.37
CA ASN A 148 -11.39 -0.69 -21.17
C ASN A 148 -12.90 -0.55 -20.89
N SER A 149 -13.69 -1.63 -20.99
CA SER A 149 -15.14 -1.57 -20.77
C SER A 149 -15.57 -1.04 -19.40
N HIS A 150 -14.73 -1.23 -18.37
CA HIS A 150 -14.94 -0.63 -17.05
C HIS A 150 -14.55 0.85 -17.03
N LEU A 151 -13.40 1.20 -17.62
CA LEU A 151 -12.83 2.55 -17.59
C LEU A 151 -13.49 3.53 -18.57
N GLU A 152 -14.23 3.07 -19.58
CA GLU A 152 -15.05 3.92 -20.44
C GLU A 152 -16.13 4.68 -19.65
N ASN A 153 -16.57 4.14 -18.52
CA ASN A 153 -17.47 4.85 -17.62
C ASN A 153 -16.71 5.93 -16.85
N VAL A 154 -17.01 7.21 -17.13
CA VAL A 154 -16.35 8.37 -16.51
C VAL A 154 -16.35 8.37 -14.97
N PHE A 155 -17.37 7.80 -14.34
CA PHE A 155 -17.43 7.70 -12.87
C PHE A 155 -16.47 6.65 -12.34
N ILE A 156 -16.37 5.50 -13.04
CA ILE A 156 -15.40 4.45 -12.72
C ILE A 156 -13.98 4.97 -13.00
N PHE A 157 -13.74 5.61 -14.15
CA PHE A 157 -12.46 6.22 -14.46
C PHE A 157 -12.00 7.19 -13.38
N SER A 158 -12.86 8.13 -12.98
CA SER A 158 -12.56 9.12 -11.93
C SER A 158 -12.29 8.44 -10.58
N PHE A 159 -13.06 7.40 -10.26
CA PHE A 159 -12.83 6.58 -9.08
C PHE A 159 -11.47 5.87 -9.11
N TYR A 160 -11.05 5.35 -10.26
CA TYR A 160 -9.73 4.73 -10.44
C TYR A 160 -8.60 5.73 -10.34
N VAL A 161 -8.72 6.94 -10.89
CA VAL A 161 -7.71 8.00 -10.73
C VAL A 161 -7.51 8.32 -9.24
N ILE A 162 -8.59 8.53 -8.49
CA ILE A 162 -8.53 8.80 -7.05
C ILE A 162 -7.93 7.60 -6.30
N GLY A 163 -8.36 6.38 -6.65
CA GLY A 163 -7.89 5.14 -6.06
C GLY A 163 -6.39 4.91 -6.26
N VAL A 164 -5.90 5.03 -7.50
CA VAL A 164 -4.49 4.86 -7.88
C VAL A 164 -3.62 5.91 -7.20
N VAL A 165 -3.98 7.20 -7.28
CA VAL A 165 -3.20 8.27 -6.62
C VAL A 165 -3.17 8.07 -5.11
N GLY A 166 -4.31 7.70 -4.50
CA GLY A 166 -4.40 7.37 -3.08
C GLY A 166 -3.50 6.19 -2.69
N ALA A 167 -3.56 5.10 -3.46
CA ALA A 167 -2.79 3.90 -3.20
C ALA A 167 -1.27 4.13 -3.35
N VAL A 168 -0.84 4.86 -4.38
CA VAL A 168 0.58 5.20 -4.59
C VAL A 168 1.08 6.13 -3.49
N PHE A 169 0.28 7.13 -3.06
CA PHE A 169 0.65 7.96 -1.90
C PHE A 169 0.77 7.11 -0.64
N HIS A 170 -0.22 6.25 -0.35
CA HIS A 170 -0.22 5.38 0.82
C HIS A 170 1.02 4.48 0.85
N PHE A 171 1.37 3.90 -0.29
CA PHE A 171 2.54 3.05 -0.45
C PHE A 171 3.85 3.81 -0.23
N THR A 172 4.05 4.91 -0.94
CA THR A 172 5.34 5.65 -0.92
C THR A 172 5.58 6.37 0.41
N ASN A 173 4.56 6.98 1.01
CA ASN A 173 4.68 7.50 2.38
C ASN A 173 4.77 6.37 3.42
N GLY A 174 4.15 5.22 3.13
CA GLY A 174 4.32 3.96 3.87
C GLY A 174 5.79 3.53 3.93
N ILE A 175 6.51 3.50 2.80
CA ILE A 175 7.95 3.21 2.74
C ILE A 175 8.73 4.14 3.68
N ARG A 176 8.52 5.46 3.58
CA ARG A 176 9.18 6.43 4.45
C ARG A 176 8.97 6.11 5.93
N THR A 177 7.73 5.86 6.34
CA THR A 177 7.43 5.53 7.75
C THR A 177 7.98 4.18 8.17
N GLY A 178 8.04 3.22 7.24
CA GLY A 178 8.70 1.94 7.39
C GLY A 178 10.18 2.07 7.69
N LEU A 179 10.91 2.83 6.88
CA LEU A 179 12.34 3.08 7.08
C LEU A 179 12.65 3.66 8.46
N ILE A 180 11.74 4.46 9.01
CA ILE A 180 11.82 4.96 10.39
C ILE A 180 11.54 3.82 11.40
N THR A 181 10.44 3.08 11.23
CA THR A 181 10.06 1.94 12.09
C THR A 181 11.19 0.90 12.21
N TRP A 182 11.85 0.60 11.10
CA TRP A 182 12.93 -0.38 11.02
C TRP A 182 14.30 0.21 11.35
N GLY A 183 14.39 1.50 11.67
CA GLY A 183 15.63 2.13 12.12
C GLY A 183 16.67 2.33 11.02
N VAL A 184 16.27 2.32 9.74
CA VAL A 184 17.14 2.64 8.61
C VAL A 184 17.42 4.14 8.59
N THR A 185 16.39 4.97 8.79
CA THR A 185 16.50 6.44 8.81
C THR A 185 16.37 6.98 10.23
N LYS A 186 17.42 6.82 11.05
CA LYS A 186 17.40 7.24 12.47
C LYS A 186 17.50 8.76 12.66
N GLY A 187 18.32 9.43 11.84
CA GLY A 187 18.65 10.85 12.00
C GLY A 187 17.73 11.81 11.23
N PRO A 188 17.64 13.08 11.63
CA PRO A 188 16.83 14.08 10.92
C PRO A 188 17.23 14.27 9.45
N ALA A 189 18.53 14.24 9.15
CA ALA A 189 19.03 14.39 7.78
C ALA A 189 18.59 13.21 6.88
N SER A 190 18.73 11.97 7.34
CA SER A 190 18.33 10.79 6.56
C SER A 190 16.81 10.69 6.39
N GLN A 191 16.03 11.11 7.38
CA GLN A 191 14.56 11.21 7.23
C GLN A 191 14.13 12.25 6.19
N ARG A 192 14.84 13.40 6.10
CA ARG A 192 14.58 14.40 5.05
C ARG A 192 14.91 13.87 3.65
N ILE A 193 16.03 13.14 3.52
CA ILE A 193 16.39 12.50 2.25
C ILE A 193 15.35 11.45 1.85
N ALA A 194 14.99 10.55 2.78
CA ALA A 194 13.97 9.54 2.53
C ALA A 194 12.63 10.15 2.13
N GLN A 195 12.25 11.29 2.72
CA GLN A 195 11.06 12.03 2.31
C GLN A 195 11.12 12.52 0.87
N LYS A 196 12.25 13.10 0.44
CA LYS A 196 12.44 13.54 -0.95
C LYS A 196 12.37 12.38 -1.93
N ILE A 197 13.02 11.25 -1.60
CA ILE A 197 12.99 10.03 -2.41
C ILE A 197 11.57 9.49 -2.52
N CYS A 198 10.84 9.38 -1.41
CA CYS A 198 9.46 8.88 -1.43
C CYS A 198 8.51 9.82 -2.17
N LEU A 199 8.74 11.14 -2.13
CA LEU A 199 7.99 12.10 -2.93
C LEU A 199 8.27 11.95 -4.43
N LEU A 200 9.53 11.70 -4.81
CA LEU A 200 9.89 11.40 -6.20
C LEU A 200 9.22 10.09 -6.66
N LEU A 201 9.27 9.04 -5.84
CA LEU A 201 8.58 7.78 -6.14
C LEU A 201 7.06 7.97 -6.28
N PHE A 202 6.45 8.80 -5.43
CA PHE A 202 5.04 9.15 -5.54
C PHE A 202 4.73 9.82 -6.89
N ALA A 203 5.56 10.78 -7.31
CA ALA A 203 5.39 11.45 -8.59
C ALA A 203 5.55 10.48 -9.77
N VAL A 204 6.61 9.65 -9.77
CA VAL A 204 6.89 8.70 -10.85
C VAL A 204 5.79 7.65 -10.98
N PHE A 205 5.46 6.94 -9.89
CA PHE A 205 4.42 5.92 -9.92
C PHE A 205 3.02 6.50 -10.09
N GLY A 206 2.78 7.71 -9.58
CA GLY A 206 1.51 8.42 -9.74
C GLY A 206 1.27 8.82 -11.19
N VAL A 207 2.28 9.39 -11.85
CA VAL A 207 2.22 9.70 -13.29
C VAL A 207 2.04 8.41 -14.08
N LEU A 208 2.89 7.40 -13.85
CA LEU A 208 2.81 6.12 -14.54
C LEU A 208 1.40 5.52 -14.43
N GLY A 209 0.90 5.34 -13.20
CA GLY A 209 -0.41 4.74 -12.94
C GLY A 209 -1.56 5.51 -13.58
N VAL A 210 -1.57 6.85 -13.49
CA VAL A 210 -2.60 7.67 -14.13
C VAL A 210 -2.50 7.59 -15.65
N THR A 211 -1.30 7.67 -16.22
CA THR A 211 -1.13 7.54 -17.68
C THR A 211 -1.56 6.16 -18.20
N SER A 212 -1.33 5.09 -17.43
CA SER A 212 -1.81 3.76 -17.79
C SER A 212 -3.34 3.71 -17.86
N LEU A 213 -4.07 4.38 -16.96
CA LEU A 213 -5.53 4.45 -17.02
C LEU A 213 -6.01 5.08 -18.34
N PHE A 214 -5.36 6.16 -18.77
CA PHE A 214 -5.68 6.78 -20.07
C PHE A 214 -5.34 5.89 -21.26
N ALA A 215 -4.39 4.96 -21.13
CA ALA A 215 -4.05 4.04 -22.21
C ALA A 215 -5.14 2.99 -22.50
N PHE A 216 -6.07 2.80 -21.57
CA PHE A 216 -7.20 1.89 -21.71
C PHE A 216 -8.44 2.53 -22.34
N ILE A 217 -8.41 3.82 -22.71
CA ILE A 217 -9.54 4.55 -23.30
C ILE A 217 -9.15 5.29 -24.58
#